data_AF-A0A178XBW6-F1
#
_entry.id   AF-A0A178XBW6-F1
#
_cell.length_a   1.000
_cell.length_b   1.000
_cell.length_c   1.000
_cell.angle_alpha   90.00
_cell.angle_beta   90.00
_cell.angle_gamma   90.00
#
_symmetry.space_group_name_H-M   'P 1'
#
loop_
_entity.id
_entity.type
_entity.pdbx_description
1 polymer ?
#
loop_
_entity_poly.entity_id
_entity_poly.type
_entity_poly.pdbx_seq_one_letter_code
_entity_poly.pdbx_strand_id
1 'polypeptide(L)' 'MLFAAEWGDASQLATAGLVARLGNPFAVGVGAFVALVSVAGLAVFIGAKIRDRIRPKLIQRVAGFVFAGFAAFALAQLLW' A
#
# COMPACT_ATOMS: atom_id res chain seq x y z
N MET A 1 -10.58 15.86 -9.29
CA MET A 1 -11.36 15.04 -8.33
C MET A 1 -10.62 13.81 -7.84
N LEU A 2 -9.89 13.06 -8.69
CA LEU A 2 -9.08 11.90 -8.26
C LEU A 2 -8.10 12.21 -7.10
N PHE A 3 -7.39 13.33 -7.18
CA PHE A 3 -6.42 13.76 -6.16
C PHE A 3 -7.04 13.96 -4.77
N ALA A 4 -8.29 14.43 -4.70
CA ALA A 4 -9.02 14.57 -3.44
C ALA A 4 -9.52 13.21 -2.92
N ALA A 5 -9.74 12.23 -3.80
CA ALA A 5 -10.12 10.87 -3.42
C ALA A 5 -8.91 10.03 -2.95
N GLU A 6 -7.69 10.37 -3.38
CA GLU A 6 -6.44 9.77 -2.87
C GLU A 6 -5.89 10.47 -1.62
N TRP A 7 -6.50 11.58 -1.20
CA TRP A 7 -6.07 12.30 0.00
C TRP A 7 -6.50 11.52 1.25
N GLY A 8 -5.53 11.14 2.08
CA GLY A 8 -5.76 10.36 3.29
C GLY A 8 -5.68 8.85 3.09
N ASP A 9 -5.11 8.38 1.97
CA ASP A 9 -4.82 6.96 1.79
C ASP A 9 -3.92 6.38 2.90
N ALA A 10 -4.02 5.06 3.12
CA ALA A 10 -3.30 4.36 4.18
C ALA A 10 -1.78 4.59 4.14
N SER A 11 -1.20 4.71 2.94
CA SER A 11 0.23 5.02 2.77
C SER A 11 0.61 6.41 3.33
N GLN A 12 -0.28 7.40 3.22
CA GLN A 12 -0.08 8.75 3.72
C GLN A 12 -0.20 8.80 5.25
N LEU A 13 -1.19 8.09 5.81
CA LEU A 13 -1.34 7.96 7.27
C LEU A 13 -0.13 7.25 7.90
N ALA A 14 0.37 6.19 7.27
CA ALA A 14 1.58 5.50 7.71
C ALA A 14 2.80 6.41 7.66
N THR A 15 2.96 7.18 6.58
CA THR A 15 4.06 8.15 6.42
C THR A 15 3.97 9.24 7.49
N ALA A 16 2.78 9.79 7.75
CA ALA A 16 2.55 10.79 8.79
C ALA A 16 2.86 10.23 10.19
N GLY A 17 2.48 8.98 10.47
CA GLY A 17 2.85 8.28 11.71
C GLY A 17 4.36 8.11 11.86
N LEU A 18 5.06 7.80 10.77
CA LEU A 18 6.54 7.72 10.76
C LEU A 18 7.18 9.08 11.05
N VAL A 19 6.65 10.17 10.46
CA VAL A 19 7.11 11.54 10.75
C VAL A 19 6.90 11.86 12.24
N ALA A 20 5.72 11.57 12.77
CA ALA A 20 5.39 11.81 14.17
C ALA A 20 6.31 11.01 15.12
N ARG A 21 6.69 9.78 14.75
CA ARG A 21 7.58 8.93 15.54
C ARG A 21 9.05 9.32 15.46
N LEU A 22 9.55 9.68 14.27
CA LEU A 22 10.97 9.92 14.03
C LEU A 22 11.37 11.39 14.21
N GLY A 23 10.42 12.32 14.17
CA GLY A 23 10.68 13.76 14.29
C GLY A 23 11.46 14.38 13.13
N ASN A 24 11.73 13.62 12.06
CA ASN A 24 12.50 14.07 10.90
C ASN A 24 11.66 13.97 9.61
N PRO A 25 10.91 15.03 9.27
CA PRO A 25 9.98 15.01 8.13
C PRO A 25 10.70 14.86 6.78
N PHE A 26 11.92 15.38 6.64
CA PHE A 26 12.67 15.31 5.39
C PHE A 26 13.17 13.90 5.09
N ALA A 27 13.78 13.23 6.07
CA ALA A 27 14.25 11.86 5.90
C ALA A 27 13.10 10.90 5.60
N VAL A 28 11.98 11.05 6.31
CA VAL A 28 10.78 10.24 6.08
C VAL A 28 10.15 10.55 4.73
N GLY A 29 10.06 11.82 4.33
CA GLY A 29 9.52 12.23 3.04
C GLY A 29 10.31 11.66 1.86
N VAL A 30 11.64 11.73 1.90
CA VAL A 30 12.52 11.13 0.89
C VAL A 30 12.36 9.60 0.86
N GLY A 31 12.36 8.96 2.03
CA GLY A 31 12.16 7.51 2.13
C GLY A 31 10.81 7.06 1.56
N ALA A 32 9.72 7.76 1.89
CA ALA A 32 8.38 7.47 1.39
C ALA A 32 8.29 7.69 -0.13
N PHE A 33 8.90 8.74 -0.67
CA PHE A 33 8.94 8.99 -2.10
C PHE A 33 9.70 7.88 -2.85
N VAL A 34 10.89 7.50 -2.36
CA VAL A 34 11.67 6.40 -2.95
C VAL A 34 10.91 5.08 -2.89
N ALA A 35 10.24 4.80 -1.78
CA ALA A 35 9.40 3.61 -1.62
C ALA A 35 8.25 3.61 -2.64
N LEU A 36 7.53 4.73 -2.79
CA LEU A 36 6.42 4.87 -3.73
C LEU A 36 6.88 4.64 -5.17
N VAL A 37 7.93 5.33 -5.61
CA VAL A 37 8.48 5.19 -6.97
C VAL A 37 8.95 3.76 -7.22
N SER A 38 9.62 3.14 -6.25
CA SER A 38 10.12 1.77 -6.38
C SER A 38 8.98 0.75 -6.51
N VAL A 39 7.96 0.85 -5.66
CA VAL A 39 6.78 -0.03 -5.71
C VAL A 39 6.01 0.16 -7.01
N ALA A 40 5.77 1.41 -7.43
CA ALA A 40 5.07 1.69 -8.68
C ALA A 40 5.86 1.17 -9.89
N GLY A 41 7.18 1.39 -9.92
CA GLY A 41 8.06 0.87 -10.97
C GLY A 41 8.03 -0.65 -11.05
N LEU A 42 8.14 -1.33 -9.91
CA LEU A 42 8.03 -2.80 -9.82
C LEU A 42 6.66 -3.28 -10.30
N ALA A 43 5.57 -2.63 -9.87
CA ALA A 43 4.22 -2.99 -10.25
C ALA A 43 4.00 -2.88 -11.77
N VAL A 44 4.51 -1.81 -12.39
CA VAL A 44 4.42 -1.64 -13.85
C VAL A 44 5.28 -2.66 -14.59
N PHE A 45 6.53 -2.88 -14.16
CA PHE A 45 7.45 -3.80 -14.81
C PHE A 45 6.98 -5.26 -14.73
N ILE A 46 6.60 -5.70 -13.53
CA ILE A 46 6.10 -7.06 -13.29
C ILE A 46 4.72 -7.23 -13.91
N GLY A 47 3.83 -6.25 -13.70
CA GLY A 47 2.47 -6.25 -14.23
C GLY A 47 2.45 -6.36 -15.75
N ALA A 48 3.30 -5.60 -16.46
CA ALA A 48 3.42 -5.69 -17.92
C ALA A 48 3.84 -7.09 -18.39
N LYS A 49 4.71 -7.78 -17.64
CA LYS A 49 5.21 -9.12 -18.01
C LYS A 49 4.20 -10.24 -17.76
N ILE A 50 3.31 -10.06 -16.79
CA ILE A 50 2.44 -11.12 -16.27
C ILE A 50 0.96 -10.92 -16.65
N ARG A 51 0.57 -9.70 -17.06
CA ARG A 51 -0.82 -9.33 -17.42
C ARG A 51 -1.48 -10.32 -18.37
N ASP A 52 -0.78 -10.81 -19.39
CA ASP A 52 -1.35 -11.70 -20.40
C ASP A 52 -1.43 -13.17 -19.95
N ARG A 53 -0.78 -13.51 -18.83
CA ARG A 53 -0.71 -14.86 -18.28
C ARG A 53 -1.70 -15.10 -17.15
N ILE A 54 -2.14 -14.06 -16.45
CA ILE A 54 -3.00 -14.17 -15.27
C ILE A 54 -4.40 -13.62 -15.55
N ARG A 55 -5.41 -14.42 -15.22
CA ARG A 55 -6.82 -13.99 -15.29
C ARG A 55 -7.09 -12.92 -14.23
N PRO A 56 -7.65 -11.75 -14.59
CA PRO A 56 -7.92 -10.66 -13.63
C PRO A 56 -8.76 -11.09 -12.42
N LYS A 57 -9.72 -12.02 -12.62
CA LYS A 57 -10.56 -12.57 -11.55
C LYS A 57 -9.76 -13.30 -10.47
N LEU A 58 -8.63 -13.92 -10.83
CA LEU A 58 -7.77 -14.61 -9.86
C LEU A 58 -7.06 -13.59 -8.97
N ILE A 59 -6.53 -12.52 -9.57
CA ILE A 59 -5.89 -11.41 -8.83
C ILE A 59 -6.86 -10.80 -7.83
N GLN A 60 -8.10 -10.52 -8.26
CA GLN A 60 -9.14 -9.98 -7.39
C GLN A 60 -9.50 -10.92 -6.23
N ARG A 61 -9.64 -12.22 -6.49
CA ARG A 61 -9.92 -13.21 -5.43
C ARG A 61 -8.79 -13.29 -4.41
N VAL A 62 -7.55 -13.40 -4.88
CA VAL A 62 -6.37 -13.47 -4.01
C VAL A 62 -6.26 -12.18 -3.17
N ALA A 63 -6.38 -11.01 -3.79
CA ALA A 63 -6.40 -9.74 -3.07
C ALA A 63 -7.50 -9.69 -2.02
N GLY A 64 -8.71 -10.12 -2.36
CA GLY A 64 -9.84 -10.20 -1.42
C GLY A 64 -9.55 -11.09 -0.21
N PHE A 65 -8.97 -12.28 -0.42
CA PHE A 65 -8.57 -13.16 0.69
C PHE A 65 -7.46 -12.55 1.56
N VAL A 66 -6.48 -11.88 0.96
CA VAL A 66 -5.42 -11.18 1.70
C VAL A 66 -6.00 -10.06 2.56
N PHE A 67 -6.87 -9.21 2.00
CA PHE A 67 -7.52 -8.15 2.76
C PHE A 67 -8.43 -8.68 3.86
N ALA A 68 -9.18 -9.76 3.62
CA ALA A 68 -9.96 -10.42 4.66
C ALA A 68 -9.07 -10.95 5.79
N GLY A 69 -7.91 -11.51 5.46
CA GLY A 69 -6.89 -11.93 6.43
C GLY A 69 -6.37 -10.77 7.27
N PHE A 70 -6.03 -9.64 6.65
CA PHE A 70 -5.62 -8.44 7.39
C PHE A 70 -6.73 -7.90 8.30
N ALA A 71 -7.98 -7.91 7.85
CA ALA A 71 -9.11 -7.50 8.68
C ALA A 71 -9.27 -8.40 9.92
N ALA A 72 -9.17 -9.73 9.73
CA ALA A 72 -9.22 -10.68 10.84
C ALA A 72 -8.04 -10.51 11.81
N PHE A 73 -6.84 -10.27 11.30
CA PHE A 73 -5.65 -10.02 12.11
C PHE A 73 -5.78 -8.73 12.93
N ALA A 74 -6.24 -7.63 12.30
CA ALA A 74 -6.48 -6.38 13.00
C ALA A 74 -7.54 -6.53 14.09
N LEU A 75 -8.62 -7.30 13.84
CA LEU A 75 -9.64 -7.59 14.84
C LEU A 75 -9.07 -8.40 16.01
N ALA A 76 -8.23 -9.41 15.73
CA ALA A 76 -7.59 -10.20 16.77
C ALA A 76 -6.67 -9.36 17.67
N GLN A 77 -5.92 -8.41 17.09
CA GLN A 77 -5.12 -7.45 17.88
C GLN A 77 -5.95 -6.49 18.72
N LEU A 78 -7.20 -6.19 18.32
CA LEU A 78 -8.07 -5.32 19.11
C LEU A 78 -8.70 -6.06 20.30
N LEU A 79 -8.92 -7.38 20.15
CA LEU A 79 -9.58 -8.22 21.16
C LEU A 79 -8.61 -8.78 22.22
N TRP A 80 -7.29 -8.72 21.98
CA TRP A 80 -6.24 -9.18 22.87
C TRP A 80 -5.46 -8.01 23.45
#